data_AF-A0A831XHV0-F1
#
_entry.id   AF-A0A831XHV0-F1
#
_cell.length_a   1.000
_cell.length_b   1.000
_cell.length_c   1.000
_cell.angle_alpha   90.00
_cell.angle_beta   90.00
_cell.angle_gamma   90.00
#
_symmetry.space_group_name_H-M   'P 1'
#
loop_
_entity.id
_entity.type
_entity.pdbx_description
1 polymer ?
#
loop_
_entity_poly.entity_id
_entity_poly.type
_entity_poly.pdbx_seq_one_letter_code
_entity_poly.pdbx_strand_id
1 'polypeptide(L)'
;MIDPKFVERIAQEVSGTTEQVIAAIDLLDAGTTIPFIARYRKDVVGGLTEAVLERIAERSKYFTGLMNQRAGVLKAVEKQGKLDDALRSAIMACVDKTALEDLYLPFKKRRPTKATLARQKGLEPLADLLWLQNPAVQDIEMVAEEFVRPEKLISSVEEALEGARYILAERLTMNAQLRAAIRERMLN
;
A
#
# COMPACT_ATOMS: atom_id res chain seq x y z
N MET A 1 13.91 12.56 13.20
CA MET A 1 15.14 12.10 12.55
C MET A 1 14.78 11.06 11.50
N ILE A 2 15.21 11.28 10.26
CA ILE A 2 15.02 10.34 9.17
C ILE A 2 15.80 9.03 9.43
N ASP A 3 15.28 7.89 8.97
CA ASP A 3 15.93 6.58 9.11
C ASP A 3 17.26 6.55 8.31
N PRO A 4 18.38 6.06 8.87
CA PRO A 4 19.68 6.00 8.18
C PRO A 4 19.63 5.40 6.77
N LYS A 5 18.81 4.38 6.55
CA LYS A 5 18.66 3.76 5.21
C LYS A 5 18.15 4.74 4.15
N PHE A 6 17.36 5.74 4.54
CA PHE A 6 16.87 6.76 3.62
C PHE A 6 17.89 7.86 3.40
N VAL A 7 18.74 8.16 4.38
CA VAL A 7 19.90 9.05 4.18
C VAL A 7 20.84 8.46 3.14
N GLU A 8 21.20 7.17 3.28
CA GLU A 8 22.04 6.45 2.32
C GLU A 8 21.43 6.49 0.92
N ARG A 9 20.12 6.25 0.81
CA ARG A 9 19.42 6.31 -0.47
C ARG A 9 19.40 7.71 -1.09
N ILE A 10 19.16 8.76 -0.30
CA ILE A 10 19.22 10.14 -0.79
C ILE A 10 20.64 10.45 -1.28
N ALA A 11 21.67 10.06 -0.53
CA ALA A 11 23.07 10.28 -0.88
C ALA A 11 23.40 9.65 -2.26
N GLN A 12 22.96 8.40 -2.49
CA GLN A 12 23.08 7.75 -3.79
C GLN A 12 22.32 8.49 -4.90
N GLU A 13 21.07 8.91 -4.65
CA GLU A 13 20.22 9.60 -5.63
C GLU A 13 20.81 10.96 -6.07
N VAL A 14 21.54 11.65 -5.19
CA VAL A 14 22.16 12.95 -5.49
C VAL A 14 23.66 12.86 -5.79
N SER A 15 24.22 11.64 -5.84
CA SER A 15 25.67 11.41 -5.99
C SER A 15 26.53 12.17 -4.96
N GLY A 16 26.04 12.26 -3.72
CA GLY A 16 26.73 12.90 -2.59
C GLY A 16 27.08 11.90 -1.48
N THR A 17 27.61 12.40 -0.36
CA THR A 17 27.88 11.58 0.83
C THR A 17 26.74 11.67 1.86
N THR A 18 26.66 10.69 2.74
CA THR A 18 25.67 10.68 3.83
C THR A 18 25.85 11.87 4.78
N GLU A 19 27.08 12.30 5.02
CA GLU A 19 27.39 13.46 5.87
C GLU A 19 26.87 14.75 5.24
N GLN A 20 27.04 14.93 3.93
CA GLN A 20 26.50 16.09 3.20
C GLN A 20 24.97 16.13 3.28
N VAL A 21 24.32 14.98 3.13
CA VAL A 21 22.86 14.86 3.21
C VAL A 21 22.36 15.17 4.62
N ILE A 22 23.00 14.61 5.66
CA ILE A 22 22.64 14.88 7.06
C ILE A 22 22.80 16.37 7.37
N ALA A 23 23.95 16.97 7.04
CA ALA A 23 24.19 18.39 7.27
C ALA A 23 23.18 19.29 6.55
N ALA A 24 22.81 18.95 5.32
CA ALA A 24 21.78 19.67 4.58
C ALA A 24 20.40 19.54 5.24
N ILE A 25 20.00 18.32 5.65
CA ILE A 25 18.71 18.07 6.33
C ILE A 25 18.66 18.84 7.66
N ASP A 26 19.71 18.81 8.47
CA ASP A 26 19.75 19.50 9.76
C ASP A 26 19.57 21.01 9.60
N LEU A 27 20.21 21.62 8.60
CA LEU A 27 20.05 23.04 8.31
C LEU A 27 18.63 23.38 7.83
N LEU A 28 18.03 22.52 7.00
CA LEU A 28 16.67 22.69 6.50
C LEU A 28 15.63 22.53 7.61
N ASP A 29 15.80 21.53 8.48
CA ASP A 29 14.93 21.27 9.64
C ASP A 29 15.03 22.40 10.68
N ALA A 30 16.19 23.05 10.79
CA ALA A 30 16.38 24.27 11.58
C ALA A 30 15.72 25.52 10.95
N GLY A 31 15.08 25.40 9.79
CA GLY A 31 14.37 26.48 9.10
C GLY A 31 15.24 27.34 8.19
N THR A 32 16.48 26.92 7.90
CA THR A 32 17.36 27.66 6.99
C THR A 32 16.89 27.48 5.55
N THR A 33 16.84 28.56 4.77
CA THR A 33 16.39 28.49 3.36
C THR A 33 17.50 27.97 2.45
N ILE A 34 17.11 27.27 1.38
CA ILE A 34 18.06 26.72 0.40
C ILE A 34 19.00 27.78 -0.19
N PRO A 35 18.52 28.97 -0.65
CA PRO A 35 19.42 30.01 -1.15
C PRO A 35 20.43 30.47 -0.10
N PHE A 36 20.05 30.49 1.19
CA PHE A 36 20.95 30.85 2.27
C PHE A 36 22.01 29.76 2.50
N ILE A 37 21.62 28.48 2.50
CA ILE A 37 22.55 27.36 2.66
C ILE A 37 23.58 27.38 1.53
N ALA A 38 23.12 27.46 0.28
CA ALA A 38 23.97 27.44 -0.90
C ALA A 38 24.99 28.60 -0.94
N ARG A 39 24.64 29.77 -0.38
CA ARG A 39 25.51 30.96 -0.34
C ARG A 39 26.40 31.04 0.89
N TYR A 40 25.88 30.73 2.08
CA TYR A 40 26.50 31.07 3.36
C TYR A 40 26.82 29.86 4.25
N ARG A 41 26.45 28.65 3.85
CA ARG A 41 26.76 27.39 4.56
C ARG A 41 27.37 26.35 3.63
N LYS A 42 28.00 26.79 2.55
CA LYS A 42 28.57 25.93 1.52
C LYS A 42 29.56 24.91 2.08
N ASP A 43 30.42 25.32 2.99
CA ASP A 43 31.43 24.43 3.59
C ASP A 43 30.80 23.38 4.52
N VAL A 44 29.73 23.75 5.24
CA VAL A 44 29.00 22.86 6.15
C VAL A 44 28.33 21.71 5.38
N VAL A 45 27.78 22.00 4.20
CA VAL A 45 27.18 20.98 3.33
C VAL A 45 28.17 20.39 2.33
N GLY A 46 29.47 20.70 2.42
CA GLY A 46 30.48 20.15 1.52
C GLY A 46 30.31 20.55 0.05
N GLY A 47 29.86 21.78 -0.22
CA GLY A 47 29.81 22.34 -1.57
C GLY A 47 28.55 22.07 -2.38
N LEU A 48 27.50 21.50 -1.78
CA LEU A 48 26.24 21.21 -2.49
C LEU A 48 25.65 22.45 -3.18
N THR A 49 25.16 22.23 -4.40
CA THR A 49 24.47 23.27 -5.18
C THR A 49 23.02 23.41 -4.73
N GLU A 50 22.39 24.54 -5.07
CA GLU A 50 20.98 24.81 -4.80
C GLU A 50 20.06 23.70 -5.36
N ALA A 51 20.28 23.25 -6.60
CA ALA A 51 19.51 22.16 -7.20
C ALA A 51 19.65 20.83 -6.42
N VAL A 52 20.83 20.52 -5.89
CA VAL A 52 21.01 19.31 -5.07
C VAL A 52 20.32 19.45 -3.71
N LEU A 53 20.41 20.63 -3.08
CA LEU A 53 19.71 20.92 -1.83
C LEU A 53 18.17 20.83 -1.99
N GLU A 54 17.62 21.32 -3.10
CA GLU A 54 16.20 21.15 -3.44
C GLU A 54 15.82 19.67 -3.55
N ARG A 55 16.66 18.86 -4.23
CA ARG A 55 16.43 17.43 -4.35
C ARG A 55 16.49 16.72 -2.99
N ILE A 56 17.47 17.04 -2.15
CA ILE A 56 17.57 16.50 -0.79
C ILE A 56 16.31 16.86 0.02
N ALA A 57 15.86 18.12 -0.04
CA ALA A 57 14.68 18.58 0.67
C ALA A 57 13.41 17.81 0.23
N GLU A 58 13.22 17.66 -1.08
CA GLU A 58 12.10 16.91 -1.66
C GLU A 58 12.09 15.45 -1.17
N ARG A 59 13.25 14.78 -1.24
CA ARG A 59 13.38 13.36 -0.90
C ARG A 59 13.29 13.12 0.60
N SER A 60 13.92 13.97 1.41
CA SER A 60 13.77 13.95 2.88
C SER A 60 12.31 14.09 3.28
N LYS A 61 11.58 15.04 2.69
CA LYS A 61 10.14 15.23 2.92
C LYS A 61 9.32 14.01 2.49
N TYR A 62 9.63 13.42 1.33
CA TYR A 62 8.98 12.20 0.87
C TYR A 62 9.12 11.05 1.88
N PHE A 63 10.35 10.75 2.32
CA PHE A 63 10.66 9.64 3.22
C PHE A 63 10.13 9.88 4.64
N THR A 64 10.19 11.11 5.14
CA THR A 64 9.56 11.48 6.41
C THR A 64 8.05 11.25 6.35
N GLY A 65 7.40 11.63 5.25
CA GLY A 65 5.98 11.34 5.03
C GLY A 65 5.70 9.83 4.98
N LEU A 66 6.55 9.04 4.33
CA LEU A 66 6.44 7.58 4.30
C LEU A 66 6.57 6.97 5.71
N MET A 67 7.53 7.42 6.51
CA MET A 67 7.73 6.96 7.89
C MET A 67 6.53 7.28 8.78
N ASN A 68 5.99 8.48 8.66
CA ASN A 68 4.80 8.88 9.41
C ASN A 68 3.57 8.05 9.02
N GLN A 69 3.37 7.83 7.72
CA GLN A 69 2.30 6.97 7.23
C GLN A 69 2.50 5.53 7.73
N ARG A 70 3.73 5.00 7.68
CA ARG A 70 4.08 3.66 8.16
C ARG A 70 3.72 3.49 9.63
N ALA A 71 4.08 4.44 10.47
CA ALA A 71 3.74 4.42 11.89
C ALA A 71 2.22 4.43 12.11
N GLY A 72 1.48 5.20 11.31
CA GLY A 72 0.01 5.21 11.32
C GLY A 72 -0.59 3.86 10.92
N VAL A 73 -0.06 3.23 9.87
CA VAL A 73 -0.47 1.89 9.41
C VAL A 73 -0.22 0.85 10.49
N LEU A 74 0.99 0.77 11.05
CA LEU A 74 1.31 -0.20 12.10
C LEU A 74 0.34 -0.08 13.29
N LYS A 75 0.12 1.15 13.79
CA LYS A 75 -0.83 1.40 14.88
C LYS A 75 -2.26 0.98 14.51
N ALA A 76 -2.70 1.27 13.29
CA ALA A 76 -4.05 0.96 12.84
C ALA A 76 -4.29 -0.55 12.73
N VAL A 77 -3.30 -1.32 12.26
CA VAL A 77 -3.37 -2.78 12.13
C VAL A 77 -3.23 -3.46 13.50
N GLU A 78 -2.32 -2.97 14.35
CA GLU A 78 -2.14 -3.46 15.72
C GLU A 78 -3.40 -3.29 16.56
N LYS A 79 -4.08 -2.14 16.45
CA LYS A 79 -5.37 -1.89 17.12
C LYS A 79 -6.47 -2.89 16.72
N GLN A 80 -6.37 -3.51 15.55
CA GLN A 80 -7.29 -4.54 15.08
C GLN A 80 -6.89 -5.95 15.54
N GLY A 81 -5.74 -6.11 16.19
CA GLY A 81 -5.20 -7.42 16.58
C GLY A 81 -4.77 -8.27 15.38
N LYS A 82 -4.46 -7.64 14.24
CA LYS A 82 -4.14 -8.31 12.96
C LYS A 82 -2.68 -8.16 12.54
N LEU A 83 -1.85 -7.50 13.37
CA LEU A 83 -0.44 -7.29 13.05
C LEU A 83 0.37 -8.52 13.46
N ASP A 84 0.72 -9.35 12.48
CA ASP A 84 1.69 -10.43 12.65
C ASP A 84 3.12 -9.99 12.26
N ASP A 85 4.11 -10.86 12.53
CA ASP A 85 5.52 -10.57 12.28
C ASP A 85 5.85 -10.46 10.79
N ALA A 86 5.17 -11.23 9.94
CA ALA A 86 5.37 -11.18 8.49
C ALA A 86 4.90 -9.84 7.90
N LEU A 87 3.71 -9.40 8.30
CA LEU A 87 3.12 -8.12 7.90
C LEU A 87 3.92 -6.95 8.48
N ARG A 88 4.34 -7.02 9.75
CA ARG A 88 5.22 -6.02 10.36
C ARG A 88 6.51 -5.87 9.55
N SER A 89 7.15 -6.98 9.21
CA SER A 89 8.38 -7.00 8.41
C SER A 89 8.15 -6.39 7.03
N ALA A 90 7.06 -6.76 6.34
CA ALA A 90 6.71 -6.21 5.04
C ALA A 90 6.50 -4.68 5.09
N ILE A 91 5.76 -4.19 6.09
CA ILE A 91 5.50 -2.75 6.29
C ILE A 91 6.80 -1.97 6.57
N MET A 92 7.71 -2.55 7.37
CA MET A 92 9.01 -1.94 7.71
C MET A 92 9.97 -1.90 6.52
N ALA A 93 9.90 -2.90 5.65
CA ALA A 93 10.69 -2.99 4.42
C ALA A 93 10.19 -2.06 3.30
N CYS A 94 8.93 -1.61 3.34
CA CYS A 94 8.39 -0.71 2.30
C CYS A 94 9.17 0.62 2.20
N VAL A 95 9.65 0.87 0.98
CA VAL A 95 10.37 2.10 0.58
C VAL A 95 9.52 3.01 -0.33
N ASP A 96 8.30 2.58 -0.66
CA ASP A 96 7.37 3.31 -1.51
C ASP A 96 6.00 3.48 -0.83
N LYS A 97 5.39 4.66 -0.99
CA LYS A 97 4.09 5.01 -0.39
C LYS A 97 2.94 4.18 -0.96
N THR A 98 3.00 3.83 -2.25
CA THR A 98 1.98 3.01 -2.91
C THR A 98 2.03 1.58 -2.39
N ALA A 99 3.23 0.99 -2.31
CA ALA A 99 3.38 -0.35 -1.73
C ALA A 99 2.89 -0.41 -0.28
N LEU A 100 3.19 0.62 0.53
CA LEU A 100 2.68 0.71 1.90
C LEU A 100 1.15 0.79 1.96
N GLU A 101 0.54 1.58 1.08
CA GLU A 101 -0.91 1.70 0.96
C GLU A 101 -1.54 0.37 0.53
N ASP A 102 -0.90 -0.37 -0.37
CA ASP A 102 -1.35 -1.68 -0.83
C ASP A 102 -1.39 -2.71 0.31
N LEU A 103 -0.39 -2.70 1.20
CA LEU A 103 -0.37 -3.53 2.41
C LEU A 103 -1.44 -3.11 3.42
N TYR A 104 -1.74 -1.83 3.53
CA TYR A 104 -2.71 -1.33 4.49
C TYR A 104 -4.17 -1.51 4.04
N LEU A 105 -4.41 -1.62 2.73
CA LEU A 105 -5.73 -1.64 2.12
C LEU A 105 -6.73 -2.61 2.78
N PRO A 106 -6.36 -3.88 3.13
CA PRO A 106 -7.28 -4.83 3.76
C PRO A 106 -7.78 -4.40 5.15
N PHE A 107 -7.05 -3.50 5.83
CA PHE A 107 -7.32 -3.06 7.21
C PHE A 107 -8.01 -1.71 7.27
N LYS A 108 -8.20 -1.04 6.13
CA LYS A 108 -8.92 0.24 6.09
C LYS A 108 -10.40 0.01 6.37
N LYS A 109 -10.99 0.89 7.20
CA LYS A 109 -12.44 0.95 7.36
C LYS A 109 -13.06 1.38 6.03
N ARG A 110 -13.88 0.51 5.43
CA ARG A 110 -14.54 0.76 4.13
C ARG A 110 -16.05 0.78 4.29
N ARG A 111 -16.72 1.50 3.38
CA ARG A 111 -18.17 1.39 3.24
C ARG A 111 -18.51 -0.04 2.78
N PRO A 112 -19.69 -0.58 3.14
CA PRO A 112 -20.14 -1.87 2.63
C PRO A 112 -20.04 -1.91 1.11
N THR A 113 -19.29 -2.88 0.58
CA THR A 113 -19.13 -3.11 -0.86
C THR A 113 -20.17 -4.10 -1.36
N LYS A 114 -20.36 -4.22 -2.68
CA LYS A 114 -21.19 -5.28 -3.27
C LYS A 114 -20.74 -6.67 -2.79
N ALA A 115 -19.43 -6.88 -2.68
CA ALA A 115 -18.85 -8.08 -2.09
C ALA A 115 -19.27 -8.27 -0.62
N THR A 116 -19.17 -7.22 0.21
CA THR A 116 -19.61 -7.27 1.62
C THR A 116 -21.08 -7.69 1.73
N LEU A 117 -21.94 -7.12 0.91
CA LEU A 117 -23.37 -7.46 0.87
C LEU A 117 -23.58 -8.91 0.40
N ALA A 118 -22.86 -9.37 -0.63
CA ALA A 118 -22.92 -10.75 -1.09
C ALA A 118 -22.50 -11.76 0.01
N ARG A 119 -21.46 -11.45 0.81
CA ARG A 119 -21.08 -12.28 1.96
C ARG A 119 -22.18 -12.36 3.01
N GLN A 120 -22.81 -11.21 3.33
CA GLN A 120 -23.93 -11.17 4.28
C GLN A 120 -25.12 -12.00 3.80
N LYS A 121 -25.34 -12.09 2.49
CA LYS A 121 -26.34 -12.97 1.89
C LYS A 121 -25.92 -14.45 1.87
N GLY A 122 -24.68 -14.79 2.24
CA GLY A 122 -24.18 -16.16 2.33
C GLY A 122 -23.60 -16.72 1.04
N LEU A 123 -23.13 -15.87 0.12
CA LEU A 123 -22.54 -16.28 -1.16
C LEU A 123 -21.04 -16.62 -1.09
N GLU A 124 -20.41 -16.56 0.09
CA GLU A 124 -18.99 -16.89 0.27
C GLU A 124 -18.66 -18.34 -0.17
N PRO A 125 -19.46 -19.38 0.17
CA PRO A 125 -19.17 -20.74 -0.29
C PRO A 125 -19.24 -20.91 -1.81
N LEU A 126 -20.18 -20.21 -2.48
CA LEU A 126 -20.26 -20.21 -3.94
C LEU A 126 -19.02 -19.54 -4.56
N ALA A 127 -18.53 -18.45 -3.96
CA ALA A 127 -17.29 -17.81 -4.38
C ALA A 127 -16.08 -18.75 -4.20
N ASP A 128 -16.01 -19.49 -3.08
CA ASP A 128 -14.94 -20.47 -2.84
C ASP A 128 -14.96 -21.61 -3.87
N LEU A 129 -16.15 -22.12 -4.23
CA LEU A 129 -16.31 -23.13 -5.27
C LEU A 129 -15.81 -22.62 -6.63
N LEU A 130 -16.20 -21.40 -7.01
CA LEU A 130 -15.72 -20.74 -8.23
C LEU A 130 -14.19 -20.56 -8.23
N TRP A 131 -13.62 -20.20 -7.08
CA TRP A 131 -12.17 -19.97 -6.94
C TRP A 131 -11.35 -21.25 -7.09
N LEU A 132 -11.84 -22.37 -6.55
CA LEU A 132 -11.15 -23.66 -6.61
C LEU A 132 -11.05 -24.21 -8.04
N GLN A 133 -11.91 -23.76 -8.96
CA GLN A 133 -11.99 -24.25 -10.35
C GLN A 133 -11.98 -25.79 -10.42
N ASN A 134 -12.70 -26.43 -9.49
CA ASN A 134 -12.69 -27.88 -9.37
C ASN A 134 -13.28 -28.51 -10.65
N PRO A 135 -12.52 -29.32 -11.41
CA PRO A 135 -13.00 -29.94 -12.66
C PRO A 135 -14.20 -30.88 -12.46
N ALA A 136 -14.44 -31.35 -11.24
CA ALA A 136 -15.60 -32.18 -10.92
C ALA A 136 -16.93 -31.37 -10.91
N VAL A 137 -16.87 -30.04 -10.81
CA VAL A 137 -18.04 -29.17 -10.95
C VAL A 137 -18.28 -28.95 -12.44
N GLN A 138 -19.13 -29.80 -13.03
CA GLN A 138 -19.44 -29.74 -14.46
C GLN A 138 -20.47 -28.67 -14.81
N ASP A 139 -21.37 -28.36 -13.87
CA ASP A 139 -22.43 -27.36 -14.05
C ASP A 139 -22.47 -26.41 -12.85
N ILE A 140 -21.99 -25.19 -13.08
CA ILE A 140 -21.94 -24.16 -12.04
C ILE A 140 -23.31 -23.49 -11.82
N GLU A 141 -24.18 -23.52 -12.82
CA GLU A 141 -25.52 -22.93 -12.73
C GLU A 141 -26.37 -23.78 -11.79
N MET A 142 -26.32 -25.11 -11.94
CA MET A 142 -26.98 -26.05 -11.02
C MET A 142 -26.51 -25.88 -9.57
N VAL A 143 -25.21 -25.72 -9.34
CA VAL A 143 -24.68 -25.47 -7.98
C VAL A 143 -25.14 -24.12 -7.44
N ALA A 144 -25.25 -23.10 -8.29
CA ALA A 144 -25.70 -21.78 -7.90
C ALA A 144 -27.21 -21.71 -7.60
N GLU A 145 -28.03 -22.62 -8.13
CA GLU A 145 -29.46 -22.73 -7.78
C GLU A 145 -29.66 -22.92 -6.27
N GLU A 146 -28.78 -23.66 -5.59
CA GLU A 146 -28.84 -23.87 -4.14
C GLU A 146 -28.67 -22.58 -3.31
N PHE A 147 -28.13 -21.54 -3.94
CA PHE A 147 -27.89 -20.22 -3.35
C PHE A 147 -29.00 -19.21 -3.69
N VAL A 148 -29.97 -19.55 -4.53
CA VAL A 148 -31.14 -18.71 -4.81
C VAL A 148 -32.04 -18.69 -3.57
N ARG A 149 -32.11 -17.53 -2.93
CA ARG A 149 -32.82 -17.30 -1.66
C ARG A 149 -33.50 -15.94 -1.70
N PRO A 150 -34.76 -15.87 -2.16
CA PRO A 150 -35.53 -14.63 -2.21
C PRO A 150 -35.59 -13.91 -0.85
N GLU A 151 -35.62 -14.65 0.26
CA GLU A 151 -35.57 -14.13 1.63
C GLU A 151 -34.27 -13.39 1.96
N LYS A 152 -33.18 -13.68 1.24
CA LYS A 152 -31.90 -12.96 1.31
C LYS A 152 -31.71 -12.00 0.13
N LEU A 153 -32.77 -11.71 -0.63
CA LEU A 153 -32.74 -10.87 -1.82
C LEU A 153 -31.78 -11.43 -2.89
N ILE A 154 -31.79 -12.75 -3.09
CA ILE A 154 -31.12 -13.42 -4.22
C ILE A 154 -32.23 -14.10 -5.01
N SER A 155 -32.59 -13.51 -6.15
CA SER A 155 -33.81 -13.83 -6.90
C SER A 155 -33.54 -14.78 -8.07
N SER A 156 -32.29 -14.94 -8.48
CA SER A 156 -31.91 -15.80 -9.60
C SER A 156 -30.49 -16.36 -9.47
N VAL A 157 -30.20 -17.36 -10.29
CA VAL A 157 -28.86 -17.97 -10.43
C VAL A 157 -27.84 -16.92 -10.85
N GLU A 158 -28.21 -16.03 -11.77
CA GLU A 158 -27.34 -14.94 -12.23
C GLU A 158 -26.97 -13.99 -11.10
N GLU A 159 -27.94 -13.60 -10.24
CA GLU A 159 -27.67 -12.76 -9.07
C GLU A 159 -26.73 -13.44 -8.06
N ALA A 160 -26.90 -14.76 -7.85
CA ALA A 160 -26.01 -15.54 -6.97
C ALA A 160 -24.57 -15.56 -7.51
N LEU A 161 -24.42 -15.86 -8.80
CA LEU A 161 -23.12 -15.89 -9.48
C LEU A 161 -22.47 -14.49 -9.53
N GLU A 162 -23.24 -13.44 -9.80
CA GLU A 162 -22.74 -12.07 -9.79
C GLU A 162 -22.23 -11.68 -8.39
N GLY A 163 -23.00 -12.00 -7.34
CA GLY A 163 -22.58 -11.80 -5.95
C GLY A 163 -21.27 -12.52 -5.62
N ALA A 164 -21.15 -13.78 -6.01
CA ALA A 164 -19.92 -14.56 -5.84
C ALA A 164 -18.73 -13.95 -6.61
N ARG A 165 -18.95 -13.47 -7.83
CA ARG A 165 -17.92 -12.76 -8.62
C ARG A 165 -17.48 -11.45 -7.97
N TYR A 166 -18.39 -10.69 -7.34
CA TYR A 166 -18.00 -9.51 -6.57
C TYR A 166 -17.09 -9.86 -5.40
N ILE A 167 -17.35 -10.96 -4.70
CA ILE A 167 -16.49 -11.45 -3.62
C ILE A 167 -15.09 -11.76 -4.15
N LEU A 168 -14.98 -12.48 -5.27
CA LEU A 168 -13.70 -12.81 -5.89
C LEU A 168 -12.95 -11.59 -6.41
N ALA A 169 -13.65 -10.66 -7.06
CA ALA A 169 -13.07 -9.40 -7.51
C ALA A 169 -12.50 -8.60 -6.34
N GLU A 170 -13.20 -8.56 -5.20
CA GLU A 170 -12.67 -7.93 -3.99
C GLU A 170 -11.44 -8.67 -3.45
N ARG A 171 -11.45 -10.01 -3.37
CA ARG A 171 -10.29 -10.78 -2.92
C ARG A 171 -9.04 -10.50 -3.76
N LEU A 172 -9.19 -10.49 -5.09
CA LEU A 172 -8.11 -10.18 -6.02
C LEU A 172 -7.59 -8.74 -5.84
N THR A 173 -8.50 -7.77 -5.78
CA THR A 173 -8.14 -6.35 -5.65
C THR A 173 -7.62 -5.97 -4.25
N MET A 174 -7.84 -6.79 -3.24
CA MET A 174 -7.25 -6.61 -1.90
C MET A 174 -5.83 -7.21 -1.79
N ASN A 175 -5.38 -8.02 -2.77
CA ASN A 175 -4.08 -8.65 -2.72
C ASN A 175 -2.96 -7.66 -3.14
N ALA A 176 -2.10 -7.31 -2.19
CA ALA A 176 -1.01 -6.36 -2.41
C ALA A 176 0.01 -6.83 -3.47
N GLN A 177 0.36 -8.12 -3.47
CA GLN A 177 1.32 -8.68 -4.45
C GLN A 177 0.75 -8.65 -5.86
N LEU A 178 -0.53 -9.02 -6.03
CA LEU A 178 -1.19 -8.97 -7.33
C LEU A 178 -1.28 -7.54 -7.87
N ARG A 179 -1.62 -6.58 -7.01
CA ARG A 179 -1.67 -5.16 -7.40
C ARG A 179 -0.30 -4.63 -7.81
N ALA A 180 0.75 -5.01 -7.11
CA ALA A 180 2.12 -4.66 -7.48
C ALA A 180 2.49 -5.25 -8.86
N ALA A 181 2.24 -6.55 -9.07
CA ALA A 181 2.54 -7.23 -10.34
C ALA A 181 1.78 -6.65 -11.53
N ILE A 182 0.49 -6.32 -11.36
CA ILE A 182 -0.31 -5.66 -12.43
C ILE A 182 0.25 -4.27 -12.73
N ARG A 183 0.57 -3.47 -11.70
CA ARG A 183 1.12 -2.12 -11.89
C ARG A 183 2.45 -2.15 -12.66
N GLU A 184 3.33 -3.08 -12.31
CA GLU A 184 4.60 -3.29 -13.01
C GLU A 184 4.39 -3.63 -14.49
N ARG A 185 3.46 -4.55 -14.79
CA ARG A 185 3.11 -4.93 -16.17
C ARG A 185 2.44 -3.82 -17.00
N MET A 186 1.93 -2.76 -16.38
CA MET A 186 1.34 -1.63 -17.10
C MET A 186 2.37 -0.57 -17.48
N LEU A 187 3.55 -0.59 -16.84
CA LEU A 187 4.65 0.34 -17.12
C LEU A 187 5.61 -0.20 -18.19
N ASN A 188 5.74 -1.53 -18.28
CA ASN A 188 6.59 -2.24 -19.23
C ASN A 188 5.79 -2.76 -20.42
#